data_AF-A0A354BQR3-F1
#
_entry.id   AF-A0A354BQR3-F1
#
_cell.length_a   1.000
_cell.length_b   1.000
_cell.length_c   1.000
_cell.angle_alpha   90.00
_cell.angle_beta   90.00
_cell.angle_gamma   90.00
#
_symmetry.space_group_name_H-M   'P 1'
#
loop_
_entity.id
_entity.type
_entity.pdbx_description
1 polymer ?
#
loop_
_entity_poly.entity_id
_entity_poly.type
_entity_poly.pdbx_seq_one_letter_code
_entity_poly.pdbx_strand_id
1 'polypeptide(L)'
;LSLLVMFFHVAGLFVTLHAEFLAAVQIIVYAGAILVLYLFVVMILNVKQDDRYHNQWRIAGFVCIPLMMEAMVLLSGGAETRTAGSQAVLGPSAQAIAPDNTFAIGQTLFSTYLFPFEVASLVLLVAMIGAIVLAKREIGEQDDPSPMVQTKAVE
;
A
#
# COMPACT_ATOMS: atom_id res chain seq x y z
N LEU A 1 -6.66 12.38 -3.88
CA LEU A 1 -5.92 13.36 -3.06
C LEU A 1 -5.90 12.98 -1.57
N SER A 2 -7.04 12.73 -0.92
CA SER A 2 -7.11 12.38 0.52
C SER A 2 -6.19 11.20 0.93
N LEU A 3 -6.05 10.17 0.07
CA LEU A 3 -5.12 9.05 0.30
C LEU A 3 -3.63 9.47 0.38
N LEU A 4 -3.20 10.40 -0.47
CA LEU A 4 -1.81 10.91 -0.46
C LEU A 4 -1.51 11.59 0.88
N VAL A 5 -2.45 12.42 1.34
CA VAL A 5 -2.34 13.13 2.61
C VAL A 5 -2.24 12.15 3.78
N MET A 6 -3.04 11.07 3.77
CA MET A 6 -2.95 9.98 4.76
C MET A 6 -1.57 9.33 4.79
N PHE A 7 -1.01 8.94 3.63
CA PHE A 7 0.34 8.34 3.59
C PHE A 7 1.43 9.29 4.06
N PHE A 8 1.28 10.60 3.81
CA PHE A 8 2.21 11.60 4.33
C PHE A 8 2.12 11.77 5.84
N HIS A 9 0.90 11.72 6.41
CA HIS A 9 0.72 11.73 7.88
C HIS A 9 1.34 10.49 8.53
N VAL A 10 1.15 9.31 7.94
CA VAL A 10 1.78 8.07 8.44
C VAL A 10 3.31 8.16 8.36
N ALA A 11 3.86 8.69 7.27
CA ALA A 11 5.30 8.92 7.15
C ALA A 11 5.80 9.91 8.23
N GLY A 12 5.06 10.99 8.48
CA GLY A 12 5.36 11.93 9.57
C GLY A 12 5.35 11.28 10.95
N LEU A 13 4.42 10.34 11.19
CA LEU A 13 4.38 9.55 12.43
C LEU A 13 5.59 8.63 12.58
N PHE A 14 6.11 8.04 11.49
CA PHE A 14 7.35 7.27 11.56
C PHE A 14 8.57 8.16 11.87
N VAL A 15 8.60 9.39 11.36
CA VAL A 15 9.67 10.35 11.69
C VAL A 15 9.63 10.73 13.18
N THR A 16 8.46 10.98 13.76
CA THR A 16 8.36 11.29 15.21
C THR A 16 8.77 10.12 16.10
N LEU A 17 8.53 8.89 15.65
CA LEU A 17 8.99 7.66 16.31
C LEU A 17 10.48 7.34 16.07
N HIS A 18 11.24 8.22 15.44
CA HIS A 18 12.65 8.02 15.07
C HIS A 18 12.88 6.80 14.16
N ALA A 19 11.87 6.40 13.36
CA ALA A 19 11.91 5.28 12.43
C ALA A 19 12.17 5.77 10.99
N GLU A 20 13.36 6.33 10.75
CA GLU A 20 13.71 7.03 9.50
C GLU A 20 13.66 6.14 8.26
N PHE A 21 14.14 4.89 8.37
CA PHE A 21 14.10 3.92 7.28
C PHE A 21 12.65 3.61 6.83
N LEU A 22 11.75 3.38 7.79
CA LEU A 22 10.34 3.09 7.52
C LEU A 22 9.64 4.31 6.90
N ALA A 23 9.94 5.52 7.38
CA ALA A 23 9.41 6.75 6.80
C ALA A 23 9.82 6.91 5.32
N ALA A 24 11.08 6.62 4.99
CA ALA A 24 11.58 6.67 3.62
C ALA A 24 10.89 5.62 2.73
N VAL A 25 10.76 4.37 3.19
CA VAL A 25 10.07 3.30 2.46
C VAL A 25 8.58 3.64 2.24
N GLN A 26 7.92 4.26 3.22
CA GLN A 26 6.53 4.72 3.10
C GLN A 26 6.36 5.70 1.93
N ILE A 27 7.28 6.66 1.79
CA ILE A 27 7.23 7.64 0.71
C ILE A 27 7.56 6.97 -0.64
N ILE A 28 8.64 6.19 -0.72
CA ILE A 28 9.11 5.61 -1.99
C ILE A 28 8.13 4.57 -2.54
N VAL A 29 7.69 3.62 -1.71
CA VAL A 29 6.90 2.47 -2.17
C VAL A 29 5.42 2.80 -2.21
N TYR A 30 4.84 3.32 -1.11
CA TYR A 30 3.40 3.55 -1.04
C TYR A 30 2.98 4.81 -1.78
N ALA A 31 3.60 5.95 -1.47
CA ALA A 31 3.25 7.21 -2.13
C ALA A 31 3.85 7.31 -3.55
N GLY A 32 5.05 6.78 -3.77
CA GLY A 32 5.77 6.87 -5.05
C GLY A 32 5.31 5.86 -6.09
N ALA A 33 5.32 4.56 -5.76
CA ALA A 33 5.04 3.51 -6.74
C ALA A 33 3.55 3.12 -6.77
N ILE A 34 3.00 2.67 -5.64
CA ILE A 34 1.66 2.07 -5.58
C ILE A 34 0.58 3.11 -5.85
N LEU A 35 0.66 4.29 -5.20
CA LEU A 35 -0.32 5.34 -5.37
C LEU A 35 -0.31 5.87 -6.81
N VAL A 36 0.85 6.07 -7.43
CA VAL A 36 0.93 6.56 -8.81
C VAL A 36 0.35 5.54 -9.79
N LEU A 37 0.64 4.25 -9.62
CA LEU A 37 0.01 3.18 -10.41
C LEU A 37 -1.51 3.19 -10.23
N TYR A 38 -2.00 3.31 -8.99
CA TYR A 38 -3.43 3.38 -8.70
C TYR A 38 -4.10 4.60 -9.34
N LEU A 39 -3.47 5.78 -9.28
CA LEU A 39 -3.97 6.99 -9.91
C LEU A 39 -4.06 6.84 -11.43
N PHE A 40 -3.08 6.20 -12.06
CA PHE A 40 -3.14 5.90 -13.49
C PHE A 40 -4.33 5.01 -13.85
N VAL A 41 -4.56 3.95 -13.07
CA VAL A 41 -5.69 3.03 -13.27
C VAL A 41 -7.04 3.74 -13.08
N VAL A 42 -7.21 4.51 -12.00
CA VAL A 42 -8.46 5.24 -11.73
C VAL A 42 -8.71 6.36 -12.74
N MET A 43 -7.66 6.96 -13.30
CA MET A 43 -7.83 7.97 -14.36
C MET A 43 -8.36 7.35 -15.66
N ILE A 44 -7.90 6.14 -16.01
CA ILE A 44 -8.36 5.42 -17.20
C ILE A 44 -9.77 4.85 -16.98
N LEU A 45 -10.07 4.39 -15.77
CA LEU A 45 -11.40 3.91 -15.41
C LEU A 45 -12.34 5.10 -15.24
N ASN A 46 -13.25 5.30 -16.19
CA ASN A 46 -14.30 6.31 -16.05
C ASN A 46 -15.33 5.86 -14.99
N VAL A 47 -15.04 6.17 -13.73
CA VAL A 47 -15.90 5.86 -12.58
C VAL A 47 -17.18 6.69 -12.68
N LYS A 48 -18.30 6.04 -13.00
CA LYS A 48 -19.62 6.67 -12.94
C LYS A 48 -19.95 7.00 -11.48
N GLN A 49 -20.20 8.28 -11.21
CA GLN A 49 -20.73 8.72 -9.92
C GLN A 49 -22.19 8.29 -9.82
N ASP A 50 -22.47 7.41 -8.86
CA ASP A 50 -23.82 7.04 -8.48
C ASP A 50 -24.21 7.92 -7.27
N ASP A 51 -25.07 8.91 -7.50
CA ASP A 51 -25.46 9.92 -6.51
C ASP A 51 -26.45 9.34 -5.48
N ARG A 52 -26.00 8.35 -4.69
CA ARG A 52 -26.71 7.83 -3.52
C ARG A 52 -26.24 8.49 -2.23
N TYR A 53 -26.16 9.82 -2.26
CA TYR A 53 -25.62 10.66 -1.20
C TYR A 53 -26.73 11.14 -0.26
N HIS A 54 -27.28 10.27 0.59
CA HIS A 54 -28.28 10.72 1.58
C HIS A 54 -28.20 10.08 2.98
N ASN A 55 -27.43 9.00 3.19
CA ASN A 55 -27.33 8.39 4.53
C ASN A 55 -25.88 8.24 5.07
N GLN A 56 -24.87 8.74 4.35
CA GLN A 56 -23.48 8.64 4.81
C GLN A 56 -23.17 9.53 6.02
N TRP A 57 -23.87 10.65 6.24
CA TRP A 57 -23.60 11.52 7.40
C TRP A 57 -23.84 10.80 8.73
N ARG A 58 -24.92 10.02 8.86
CA ARG A 58 -25.25 9.30 10.09
C ARG A 58 -24.21 8.22 10.40
N ILE A 59 -23.72 7.55 9.35
CA ILE A 59 -22.67 6.53 9.44
C ILE A 59 -21.32 7.17 9.76
N ALA A 60 -20.99 8.30 9.11
CA ALA A 60 -19.79 9.06 9.37
C ALA A 60 -19.73 9.56 10.82
N GLY A 61 -20.86 10.05 11.37
CA GLY A 61 -20.97 10.41 12.79
C GLY A 61 -20.77 9.21 13.72
N PHE A 62 -21.41 8.08 13.43
CA PHE A 62 -21.28 6.86 14.23
C PHE A 62 -19.85 6.29 14.24
N VAL A 63 -19.08 6.47 13.16
CA VAL A 63 -17.68 6.02 13.08
C VAL A 63 -16.72 7.06 13.68
N CYS A 64 -16.95 8.37 13.49
CA CYS A 64 -16.07 9.40 14.03
C CYS A 64 -16.12 9.51 15.56
N ILE A 65 -17.28 9.32 16.19
CA ILE A 65 -17.43 9.44 17.66
C ILE A 65 -16.51 8.47 18.43
N PRO A 66 -16.55 7.15 18.19
CA PRO A 66 -15.68 6.22 18.89
C PRO A 66 -14.20 6.44 18.55
N LEU A 67 -13.89 6.79 17.29
CA LEU A 67 -12.51 7.01 16.85
C LEU A 67 -11.89 8.26 17.50
N MET A 68 -12.69 9.32 17.67
CA MET A 68 -12.29 10.55 18.34
C MET A 68 -12.19 10.37 19.85
N MET A 69 -13.09 9.57 20.45
CA MET A 69 -12.98 9.15 21.85
C MET A 69 -11.71 8.33 22.09
N GLU A 70 -11.41 7.36 21.23
CA GLU A 70 -10.19 6.55 21.32
C GLU A 70 -8.93 7.43 21.17
N ALA A 71 -8.90 8.30 20.16
CA ALA A 71 -7.81 9.26 19.99
C ALA A 71 -7.61 10.15 21.22
N MET A 72 -8.71 10.64 21.82
CA MET A 72 -8.66 11.48 23.02
C MET A 72 -8.19 10.70 24.26
N VAL A 73 -8.58 9.44 24.42
CA VAL A 73 -8.07 8.54 25.48
C VAL A 73 -6.56 8.28 25.30
N LEU A 74 -6.12 8.03 24.06
CA LEU A 74 -4.69 7.82 23.76
C LEU A 74 -3.86 9.08 24.04
N LEU A 75 -4.39 10.26 23.70
CA LEU A 75 -3.71 11.55 23.90
C LEU A 75 -3.73 12.04 25.36
N SER A 76 -4.74 11.67 26.16
CA SER A 76 -4.87 12.08 27.58
C SER A 76 -4.10 11.20 28.56
N GLY A 77 -3.28 10.26 28.08
CA GLY A 77 -2.48 9.38 28.95
C GLY A 77 -3.14 8.03 29.28
N GLY A 78 -4.12 7.58 28.48
CA GLY A 78 -4.77 6.27 28.63
C GLY A 78 -3.85 5.04 28.60
N ALA A 79 -2.55 5.23 28.31
CA ALA A 79 -1.53 4.22 28.53
C ALA A 79 -1.40 3.78 30.00
N GLU A 80 -1.77 4.62 30.97
CA GLU A 80 -1.68 4.31 32.40
C GLU A 80 -2.75 3.30 32.88
N THR A 81 -3.84 3.06 32.12
CA THR A 81 -4.98 2.25 32.60
C THR A 81 -5.16 0.88 31.93
N ARG A 82 -4.24 0.48 31.03
CA ARG A 82 -4.22 -0.89 30.49
C ARG A 82 -2.83 -1.50 30.50
N THR A 83 -2.38 -1.93 31.68
CA THR A 83 -1.74 -3.24 31.93
C THR A 83 -1.18 -3.31 33.36
N ALA A 84 -2.06 -3.50 34.34
CA ALA A 84 -1.70 -4.09 35.65
C ALA A 84 -1.36 -5.59 35.52
N GLY A 85 -0.62 -5.97 34.48
CA GLY A 85 -0.38 -7.36 34.11
C GLY A 85 0.56 -7.53 32.91
N SER A 86 1.61 -6.71 32.81
CA SER A 86 2.88 -7.05 32.14
C SER A 86 3.93 -5.94 32.37
N GLN A 87 3.94 -5.32 33.55
CA GLN A 87 5.07 -4.47 33.97
C GLN A 87 6.19 -5.34 34.56
N ALA A 88 6.68 -6.31 33.80
CA ALA A 88 7.73 -7.21 34.24
C ALA A 88 8.68 -7.67 33.12
N VAL A 89 8.94 -6.86 32.10
CA VAL A 89 10.21 -6.88 31.34
C VAL A 89 10.50 -5.47 30.79
N LEU A 90 10.44 -4.44 31.64
CA LEU A 90 11.24 -3.24 31.39
C LEU A 90 12.59 -3.49 32.05
N GLY A 91 13.37 -4.39 31.44
CA GLY A 91 14.80 -4.40 31.68
C GLY A 91 15.36 -3.02 31.33
N PRO A 92 16.47 -2.57 31.93
CA PRO A 92 17.15 -1.36 31.51
C PRO A 92 17.78 -1.58 30.12
N SER A 93 16.92 -1.55 29.12
CA SER A 93 17.25 -1.39 27.71
C SER A 93 16.37 -0.28 27.14
N ALA A 94 16.41 0.88 27.80
CA ALA A 94 16.66 2.13 27.08
C ALA A 94 18.09 2.09 26.47
N GLN A 95 18.45 0.97 25.86
CA GLN A 95 19.69 0.75 25.15
C GLN A 95 19.52 1.58 23.90
N ALA A 96 20.21 2.73 23.93
CA ALA A 96 20.57 3.59 22.82
C ALA A 96 19.64 3.47 21.62
N ILE A 97 18.84 4.52 21.38
CA ILE A 97 18.40 4.87 20.03
C ILE A 97 19.63 4.71 19.15
N ALA A 98 19.73 3.58 18.45
CA ALA A 98 20.92 3.26 17.72
C ALA A 98 20.99 4.35 16.63
N PRO A 99 22.11 5.08 16.51
CA PRO A 99 22.21 6.17 15.55
C PRO A 99 22.02 5.72 14.09
N ASP A 100 21.89 4.42 13.84
CA ASP A 100 21.71 3.84 12.52
C ASP A 100 20.59 2.77 12.52
N ASN A 101 19.33 3.24 12.54
CA ASN A 101 18.13 2.40 12.39
C ASN A 101 18.15 1.58 11.09
N THR A 102 18.75 2.13 10.03
CA THR A 102 18.86 1.48 8.72
C THR A 102 19.78 0.27 8.80
N PHE A 103 20.95 0.42 9.45
CA PHE A 103 21.89 -0.69 9.65
C PHE A 103 21.29 -1.82 10.51
N ALA A 104 20.62 -1.48 11.62
CA ALA A 104 20.01 -2.47 12.49
C ALA A 104 18.92 -3.31 11.78
N ILE A 105 18.07 -2.66 10.98
CA ILE A 105 17.08 -3.35 10.16
C ILE A 105 17.77 -4.21 9.12
N GLY A 106 18.77 -3.68 8.38
CA GLY A 106 19.52 -4.44 7.40
C GLY A 106 20.17 -5.70 7.97
N GLN A 107 20.84 -5.59 9.12
CA GLN A 107 21.44 -6.73 9.81
C GLN A 107 20.41 -7.80 10.16
N THR A 108 19.27 -7.39 10.70
CA THR A 108 18.19 -8.30 11.11
C THR A 108 17.55 -9.00 9.91
N LEU A 109 17.39 -8.26 8.80
CA LEU A 109 16.81 -8.75 7.55
C LEU A 109 17.71 -9.81 6.89
N PHE A 110 19.02 -9.58 6.85
CA PHE A 110 19.97 -10.50 6.23
C PHE A 110 20.52 -11.59 7.16
N SER A 111 20.26 -11.52 8.47
CA SER A 111 20.69 -12.55 9.43
C SER A 111 19.53 -13.43 9.88
N THR A 112 18.56 -12.85 10.59
CA THR A 112 17.44 -13.61 11.19
C THR A 112 16.31 -13.86 10.19
N TYR A 113 16.01 -12.87 9.33
CA TYR A 113 14.87 -12.93 8.40
C TYR A 113 15.29 -13.16 6.93
N LEU A 114 16.38 -13.90 6.72
CA LEU A 114 16.89 -14.22 5.38
C LEU A 114 15.83 -14.96 4.55
N PHE A 115 15.16 -15.96 5.14
CA PHE A 115 14.17 -16.76 4.42
C PHE A 115 12.95 -15.94 3.94
N PRO A 116 12.28 -15.12 4.79
CA PRO A 116 11.25 -14.20 4.32
C PRO A 116 11.72 -13.20 3.25
N PHE A 117 12.96 -12.72 3.31
CA PHE A 117 13.53 -11.85 2.29
C PHE A 117 13.64 -12.54 0.93
N GLU A 118 14.09 -13.79 0.92
CA GLU A 118 14.17 -14.58 -0.30
C GLU A 118 12.78 -14.80 -0.91
N VAL A 119 11.79 -15.15 -0.08
CA VAL A 119 10.38 -15.27 -0.50
C VAL A 119 9.87 -13.95 -1.09
N ALA A 120 10.17 -12.81 -0.47
CA ALA A 120 9.77 -11.51 -1.00
C ALA A 120 10.39 -11.24 -2.38
N SER A 121 11.64 -11.63 -2.60
CA SER A 121 12.29 -11.47 -3.91
C SER A 121 11.63 -12.34 -5.00
N LEU A 122 11.24 -13.57 -4.66
CA LEU A 122 10.46 -14.43 -5.55
C LEU A 122 9.07 -13.85 -5.84
N VAL A 123 8.41 -13.27 -4.83
CA VAL A 123 7.10 -12.60 -5.03
C VAL A 123 7.24 -11.42 -6.00
N LEU A 124 8.29 -10.61 -5.88
CA LEU A 124 8.55 -9.50 -6.81
C LEU A 124 8.85 -10.00 -8.23
N LEU A 125 9.61 -11.09 -8.36
CA LEU A 125 9.88 -11.72 -9.65
C LEU A 125 8.57 -12.22 -10.31
N VAL A 126 7.74 -12.94 -9.56
CA VAL A 126 6.45 -13.44 -10.05
C VAL A 126 5.51 -12.28 -10.40
N ALA A 127 5.47 -11.23 -9.60
CA ALA A 127 4.68 -10.03 -9.88
C ALA A 127 5.10 -9.35 -11.19
N MET A 128 6.41 -9.25 -11.45
CA MET A 128 6.94 -8.69 -12.70
C MET A 128 6.55 -9.55 -13.91
N ILE A 129 6.74 -10.87 -13.83
CA ILE A 129 6.34 -11.80 -14.90
C ILE A 129 4.83 -11.72 -15.13
N GLY A 130 4.04 -11.71 -14.05
CA GLY A 130 2.59 -11.60 -14.10
C GLY A 130 2.12 -10.29 -14.77
N ALA A 131 2.74 -9.16 -14.44
CA ALA A 131 2.44 -7.88 -15.07
C ALA A 131 2.77 -7.88 -16.56
N ILE A 132 3.92 -8.45 -16.98
CA ILE A 132 4.33 -8.52 -18.39
C ILE A 132 3.39 -9.42 -19.19
N VAL A 133 3.07 -10.63 -18.68
CA VAL A 133 2.18 -11.57 -19.37
C VAL A 133 0.78 -10.98 -19.51
N LEU A 134 0.26 -10.32 -18.47
CA LEU A 134 -1.07 -9.69 -18.52
C LEU A 134 -1.11 -8.47 -19.46
N ALA A 135 -0.01 -7.72 -19.57
CA ALA A 135 0.08 -6.57 -20.48
C ALA A 135 0.29 -6.97 -21.96
N LYS A 136 0.70 -8.22 -22.23
CA LYS A 136 0.99 -8.69 -23.59
C LYS A 136 -0.33 -8.93 -24.35
N ARG A 137 -0.70 -7.98 -25.22
CA ARG A 137 -1.79 -8.19 -26.20
C ARG A 137 -1.29 -9.05 -27.35
N GLU A 138 -2.05 -10.07 -27.71
CA GLU A 138 -1.85 -10.82 -28.95
C GLU A 138 -2.24 -9.92 -30.13
N ILE A 139 -1.23 -9.41 -30.83
CA ILE A 139 -1.40 -8.69 -32.09
C ILE A 139 -1.27 -9.73 -33.18
N GLY A 140 -2.38 -10.35 -33.57
CA GLY A 140 -2.41 -11.24 -34.72
C GLY A 140 -3.56 -12.21 -34.66
N GLU A 141 -4.66 -11.87 -35.33
CA GLU A 141 -5.54 -12.78 -36.11
C GLU A 141 -6.85 -12.05 -36.42
N GLN A 142 -6.78 -11.09 -37.34
CA GLN A 142 -7.91 -10.62 -38.14
C GLN A 142 -7.38 -9.72 -39.26
N ASP A 143 -6.69 -10.31 -40.22
CA ASP A 143 -6.66 -9.81 -41.59
C ASP A 143 -6.35 -11.00 -42.51
N ASP A 144 -7.33 -11.90 -42.64
CA ASP A 144 -7.39 -12.79 -43.80
C ASP A 144 -8.10 -12.00 -44.91
N PRO A 145 -7.38 -11.47 -45.91
CA PRO A 145 -8.05 -10.95 -47.09
C PRO A 145 -8.62 -12.14 -47.83
N SER A 146 -9.89 -12.49 -47.54
CA SER A 146 -10.64 -13.45 -48.34
C SER A 146 -10.45 -13.10 -49.81
N PRO A 147 -9.86 -13.99 -50.63
CA PRO A 147 -9.91 -13.82 -52.07
C PRO A 147 -11.37 -14.10 -52.44
N MET A 148 -12.17 -13.04 -52.59
CA MET A 148 -13.42 -13.15 -53.33
C MET A 148 -13.05 -13.40 -54.79
N VAL A 149 -12.89 -14.69 -55.05
CA VAL A 149 -12.76 -15.35 -56.34
C VAL A 149 -13.76 -14.73 -57.30
N GLN A 150 -13.20 -14.07 -58.31
CA GLN A 150 -13.76 -13.94 -59.65
C GLN A 150 -14.52 -15.21 -60.03
N THR A 151 -15.85 -15.17 -59.93
CA THR A 151 -16.73 -16.19 -60.51
C THR A 151 -17.74 -15.48 -61.38
N LYS A 152 -17.44 -15.51 -62.70
CA LYS A 152 -18.40 -15.59 -63.82
C LYS A 152 -19.26 -14.33 -64.05
N ALA A 153 -19.15 -13.54 -65.12
CA ALA A 153 -19.05 -13.88 -66.55
C ALA A 153 -19.94 -15.07 -66.94
N VAL A 154 -20.99 -14.79 -67.72
CA VAL A 154 -22.00 -15.70 -68.31
C VAL A 154 -23.25 -15.90 -67.44
N GLU A 155 -24.24 -15.02 -67.56
CA GLU A 155 -25.44 -15.17 -68.42
C GLU A 155 -26.11 -13.81 -68.65
#